data_AF-A0A8C1HWS0-F1
#
_entry.id   AF-A0A8C1HWS0-F1
#
_cell.length_a   1.000
_cell.length_b   1.000
_cell.length_c   1.000
_cell.angle_alpha   90.00
_cell.angle_beta   90.00
_cell.angle_gamma   90.00
#
_symmetry.space_group_name_H-M   'P 1'
#
loop_
_entity.id
_entity.type
_entity.pdbx_description
1 polymer ?
#
loop_
_entity_poly.entity_id
_entity_poly.type
_entity_poly.pdbx_seq_one_letter_code
_entity_poly.pdbx_strand_id
1 'polypeptide(L)'
;MAYSQSPKKAGLPREVLKWLQSLDLSFFPKNVRRDLSNGYLVAEIFSWYFPRDFHMHSYDNGASLAAKQSNWSQIERFFEKQKISLLKEVIDGTIHCKPGAAELLVQEIYTFLTNRRIQTIQRVEQGFTDKAYQDQLPMVARATASVAIKSNLSLSEVIAEPNIISNQHKVLAIIHRQIEQRREERTQDPSSVASGIRSKCTADIGGKL
;
A
#
# COMPACT_ATOMS: atom_id res chain seq x y z
N MET A 1 12.51 -20.27 17.70
CA MET A 1 12.64 -19.48 16.46
C MET A 1 12.28 -18.05 16.79
N ALA A 2 13.26 -17.13 16.79
CA ALA A 2 13.01 -15.72 17.08
C ALA A 2 12.50 -15.06 15.80
N TYR A 3 11.20 -14.77 15.73
CA TYR A 3 10.69 -13.86 14.70
C TYR A 3 11.30 -12.49 14.97
N SER A 4 12.25 -12.07 14.13
CA SER A 4 12.74 -10.70 14.12
C SER A 4 11.53 -9.80 13.95
N GLN A 5 11.11 -9.13 15.02
CA GLN A 5 10.02 -8.18 14.93
C GLN A 5 10.46 -7.05 14.01
N SER A 6 9.91 -7.01 12.80
CA SER A 6 9.99 -5.82 11.96
C SER A 6 9.40 -4.68 12.79
N PRO A 7 10.08 -3.53 12.90
CA PRO A 7 9.61 -2.47 13.75
C PRO A 7 8.27 -2.00 13.20
N LYS A 8 7.23 -2.02 14.04
CA LYS A 8 5.91 -1.43 13.74
C LYS A 8 6.07 0.08 13.54
N LYS A 9 6.64 0.50 12.42
CA LYS A 9 6.73 1.91 11.99
C LYS A 9 5.50 2.25 11.14
N ALA A 10 4.31 1.84 11.60
CA ALA A 10 3.05 2.16 10.93
C ALA A 10 2.56 3.55 11.36
N GLY A 11 3.43 4.55 11.28
CA GLY A 11 3.14 5.90 11.75
C GLY A 11 4.08 6.92 11.14
N LEU A 12 3.56 8.15 11.02
CA LEU A 12 4.34 9.29 10.55
C LEU A 12 5.47 9.61 11.54
N PRO A 13 6.66 10.01 11.05
CA PRO A 13 7.74 10.49 11.92
C PRO A 13 7.25 11.65 12.79
N ARG A 14 7.76 11.75 14.03
CA ARG A 14 7.34 12.79 15.00
C ARG A 14 7.46 14.21 14.43
N GLU A 15 8.49 14.47 13.64
CA GLU A 15 8.72 15.79 13.02
C GLU A 15 7.63 16.13 12.01
N VAL A 16 7.19 15.15 11.22
CA VAL A 16 6.08 15.29 10.27
C VAL A 16 4.77 15.50 11.00
N LEU A 17 4.53 14.76 12.09
CA LEU A 17 3.32 14.95 12.91
C LEU A 17 3.26 16.36 13.51
N LYS A 18 4.37 16.86 14.06
CA LYS A 18 4.43 18.23 14.57
C LYS A 18 4.18 19.27 13.50
N TRP A 19 4.75 19.06 12.31
CA TRP A 19 4.50 19.93 11.17
C TRP A 19 3.04 19.93 10.76
N LEU A 20 2.41 18.76 10.61
CA LEU A 20 0.97 18.67 10.32
C LEU A 20 0.12 19.37 11.38
N GLN A 21 0.49 19.26 12.66
CA GLN A 21 -0.20 19.95 13.75
C GLN A 21 -0.01 21.47 13.74
N SER A 22 1.08 21.96 13.14
CA SER A 22 1.33 23.40 13.00
C SER A 22 0.58 24.03 11.82
N LEU A 23 0.04 23.21 10.92
CA LEU A 23 -0.90 23.64 9.91
C LEU A 23 -2.28 23.65 10.58
N ASP A 24 -2.96 24.79 10.68
CA ASP A 24 -4.33 24.84 11.23
C ASP A 24 -5.31 24.25 10.20
N LEU A 25 -5.22 22.93 10.00
CA LEU A 25 -6.08 22.15 9.10
C LEU A 25 -7.48 22.05 9.71
N SER A 26 -8.50 21.92 8.85
CA SER A 26 -9.90 21.76 9.27
C SER A 26 -10.10 20.60 10.22
N PHE A 27 -9.31 19.53 10.06
CA PHE A 27 -9.23 18.44 11.04
C PHE A 27 -7.86 17.75 11.00
N PHE A 28 -7.47 17.19 12.14
CA PHE A 28 -6.27 16.37 12.23
C PHE A 28 -6.57 14.91 11.80
N PRO A 29 -5.79 14.31 10.89
CA PRO A 29 -6.06 12.96 10.40
C PRO A 29 -5.88 11.93 11.52
N LYS A 30 -6.96 11.22 11.86
CA LYS A 30 -6.92 10.13 12.86
C LYS A 30 -6.47 8.82 12.20
N ASN A 31 -6.80 8.65 10.93
CA ASN A 31 -6.39 7.52 10.12
C ASN A 31 -5.78 8.06 8.83
N VAL A 32 -4.47 8.32 8.86
CA VAL A 32 -3.70 8.92 7.76
C VAL A 32 -4.04 8.27 6.42
N ARG A 33 -4.08 6.93 6.39
CA ARG A 33 -4.39 6.19 5.16
C ARG A 33 -5.79 6.47 4.60
N ARG A 34 -6.81 6.53 5.46
CA ARG A 34 -8.19 6.82 5.02
C ARG A 34 -8.36 8.29 4.70
N ASP A 35 -7.89 9.16 5.58
CA ASP A 35 -8.17 10.59 5.56
C ASP A 35 -7.43 11.30 4.41
N LEU A 36 -6.23 10.83 4.05
CA LEU A 36 -5.46 11.36 2.93
C LEU A 36 -5.91 10.77 1.58
N SER A 37 -6.57 9.60 1.58
CA SER A 37 -6.96 8.92 0.33
C SER A 37 -7.88 9.76 -0.57
N ASN A 38 -8.69 10.63 0.02
CA ASN A 38 -9.59 11.50 -0.74
C ASN A 38 -8.86 12.63 -1.48
N GLY A 39 -7.70 13.08 -0.99
CA GLY A 39 -6.97 14.22 -1.55
C GLY A 39 -7.38 15.58 -0.99
N TYR A 40 -8.56 15.73 -0.36
CA TYR A 40 -8.98 16.99 0.26
C TYR A 40 -7.98 17.52 1.28
N LEU A 41 -7.52 16.67 2.22
CA LEU A 41 -6.54 17.09 3.21
C LEU A 41 -5.18 17.43 2.56
N VAL A 42 -4.82 16.75 1.47
CA VAL A 42 -3.62 17.08 0.70
C VAL A 42 -3.76 18.47 0.09
N ALA A 43 -4.89 18.75 -0.55
CA ALA A 43 -5.20 20.06 -1.10
C ALA A 43 -5.17 21.15 -0.03
N GLU A 44 -5.70 20.87 1.17
CA GLU A 44 -5.68 21.79 2.30
C GLU A 44 -4.25 22.09 2.76
N ILE A 45 -3.40 21.06 2.90
CA ILE A 45 -1.98 21.23 3.20
C ILE A 45 -1.30 22.14 2.16
N PHE A 46 -1.54 21.91 0.87
CA PHE A 46 -0.96 22.76 -0.17
C PHE A 46 -1.55 24.17 -0.21
N SER A 47 -2.80 24.38 0.21
CA SER A 47 -3.44 25.70 0.26
C SER A 47 -2.75 26.66 1.25
N TRP A 48 -2.13 26.13 2.31
CA TRP A 48 -1.30 26.93 3.23
C TRP A 48 -0.09 27.56 2.56
N TYR A 49 0.50 26.86 1.58
CA TYR A 49 1.72 27.30 0.89
C TYR A 49 1.42 27.98 -0.46
N PHE A 50 0.35 27.55 -1.13
CA PHE A 50 -0.05 27.98 -2.46
C PHE A 50 -1.55 28.34 -2.51
N PRO A 51 -2.01 29.33 -1.73
CA PRO A 51 -3.44 29.66 -1.60
C PRO A 51 -4.09 30.13 -2.91
N ARG A 52 -3.29 30.56 -3.88
CA ARG A 52 -3.77 30.98 -5.21
C ARG A 52 -4.01 29.83 -6.18
N ASP A 53 -3.33 28.70 -5.97
CA ASP A 53 -3.46 27.52 -6.83
C ASP A 53 -4.46 26.50 -6.23
N PHE A 54 -4.67 26.53 -4.91
CA PHE A 54 -5.54 25.61 -4.18
C PHE A 54 -6.76 26.32 -3.60
N HIS A 55 -7.86 26.28 -4.35
CA HIS A 55 -9.14 26.80 -3.91
C HIS A 55 -9.98 25.71 -3.23
N MET A 56 -10.10 25.72 -1.90
CA MET A 56 -10.74 24.62 -1.14
C MET A 56 -12.20 24.32 -1.51
N HIS A 57 -12.93 25.28 -2.09
CA HIS A 57 -14.28 25.04 -2.58
C HIS A 57 -14.37 24.17 -3.84
N SER A 58 -13.25 23.94 -4.55
CA SER A 58 -13.21 23.05 -5.72
C SER A 58 -12.92 21.59 -5.37
N TYR A 59 -12.70 21.28 -4.09
CA TYR A 59 -12.37 19.95 -3.60
C TYR A 59 -13.53 19.37 -2.80
N ASP A 60 -13.88 18.11 -3.09
CA ASP A 60 -14.99 17.41 -2.44
C ASP A 60 -14.50 16.52 -1.29
N ASN A 61 -15.05 16.69 -0.08
CA ASN A 61 -14.74 15.84 1.08
C ASN A 61 -15.55 14.51 1.10
N GLY A 62 -16.23 14.18 0.01
CA GLY A 62 -17.01 12.96 -0.17
C GLY A 62 -16.17 11.68 -0.21
N ALA A 63 -16.71 10.56 0.26
CA ALA A 63 -15.96 9.30 0.33
C ALA A 63 -15.94 8.48 -0.97
N SER A 64 -16.65 8.92 -2.02
CA SER A 64 -16.80 8.17 -3.28
C SER A 64 -15.50 8.13 -4.09
N LEU A 65 -15.26 7.04 -4.82
CA LEU A 65 -14.05 6.91 -5.65
C LEU A 65 -13.96 8.02 -6.71
N ALA A 66 -15.10 8.41 -7.29
CA ALA A 66 -15.16 9.50 -8.27
C ALA A 66 -14.72 10.84 -7.66
N ALA A 67 -15.14 11.16 -6.42
CA ALA A 67 -14.68 12.35 -5.71
C ALA A 67 -13.16 12.31 -5.47
N LYS A 68 -12.63 11.15 -5.03
CA LYS A 68 -11.18 10.98 -4.85
C LYS A 68 -10.43 11.22 -6.17
N GLN A 69 -10.84 10.56 -7.25
CA GLN A 69 -10.20 10.70 -8.57
C GLN A 69 -10.25 12.14 -9.08
N SER A 70 -11.38 12.84 -8.89
CA SER A 70 -11.51 14.24 -9.29
C SER A 70 -10.56 15.15 -8.50
N ASN A 71 -10.51 15.01 -7.17
CA ASN A 71 -9.60 15.77 -6.32
C ASN A 71 -8.13 15.52 -6.70
N TRP A 72 -7.75 14.25 -6.83
CA TRP A 72 -6.39 13.87 -7.19
C TRP A 72 -5.99 14.35 -8.59
N SER A 73 -6.90 14.32 -9.57
CA SER A 73 -6.65 14.87 -10.90
C SER A 73 -6.33 16.38 -10.86
N GLN A 74 -6.97 17.14 -9.96
CA GLN A 74 -6.65 18.56 -9.76
C GLN A 74 -5.27 18.75 -9.12
N ILE A 75 -4.96 17.96 -8.10
CA ILE A 75 -3.67 17.99 -7.40
C ILE A 75 -2.51 17.61 -8.35
N GLU A 76 -2.68 16.56 -9.15
CA GLU A 76 -1.67 16.10 -10.11
C GLU A 76 -1.35 17.17 -11.16
N ARG A 77 -2.35 17.89 -11.68
CA ARG A 77 -2.11 19.02 -12.60
C ARG A 77 -1.26 20.12 -11.96
N PHE A 78 -1.44 20.38 -10.67
CA PHE A 78 -0.58 21.32 -9.95
C PHE A 78 0.85 20.78 -9.80
N PHE A 79 1.01 19.49 -9.47
CA PHE A 79 2.33 18.85 -9.39
C PHE A 79 3.08 18.90 -10.72
N GLU A 80 2.39 18.64 -11.83
CA GLU A 80 2.96 18.77 -13.18
C GLU A 80 3.39 20.21 -13.47
N LYS A 81 2.54 21.20 -13.18
CA LYS A 81 2.82 22.63 -13.37
C LYS A 81 4.03 23.10 -12.57
N GLN A 82 4.17 22.63 -11.32
CA GLN A 82 5.27 22.99 -10.42
C GLN A 82 6.50 22.08 -10.57
N LYS A 83 6.47 21.10 -11.50
CA LYS A 83 7.52 20.10 -11.72
C LYS A 83 7.89 19.32 -10.45
N ILE A 84 6.89 19.01 -9.64
CA ILE A 84 7.05 18.24 -8.40
C ILE A 84 7.11 16.75 -8.76
N SER A 85 8.23 16.10 -8.45
CA SER A 85 8.43 14.67 -8.76
C SER A 85 7.91 13.76 -7.64
N LEU A 86 6.59 13.72 -7.43
CA LEU A 86 5.98 12.70 -6.57
C LEU A 86 5.77 11.41 -7.40
N LEU A 87 6.13 10.26 -6.83
CA LEU A 87 5.96 8.98 -7.52
C LEU A 87 4.47 8.70 -7.71
N LYS A 88 4.07 8.43 -8.96
CA LYS A 88 2.69 8.09 -9.31
C LYS A 88 2.16 6.89 -8.50
N GLU A 89 3.01 5.90 -8.24
CA GLU A 89 2.68 4.74 -7.41
C GLU A 89 2.27 5.12 -5.98
N VAL A 90 2.88 6.17 -5.41
CA VAL A 90 2.57 6.66 -4.06
C VAL A 90 1.20 7.32 -4.04
N ILE A 91 0.89 8.10 -5.08
CA ILE A 91 -0.41 8.75 -5.25
C ILE A 91 -1.50 7.69 -5.45
N ASP A 92 -1.30 6.77 -6.40
CA ASP A 92 -2.23 5.68 -6.70
C ASP A 92 -2.47 4.79 -5.47
N GLY A 93 -1.38 4.40 -4.80
CA GLY A 93 -1.44 3.65 -3.55
C GLY A 93 -2.21 4.40 -2.47
N THR A 94 -2.09 5.73 -2.40
CA THR A 94 -2.84 6.55 -1.43
C THR A 94 -4.33 6.59 -1.75
N ILE A 95 -4.71 6.82 -3.01
CA ILE A 95 -6.11 6.80 -3.48
C ILE A 95 -6.79 5.48 -3.08
N HIS A 96 -6.05 4.38 -3.25
CA HIS A 96 -6.52 3.02 -3.01
C HIS A 96 -6.28 2.50 -1.58
N CYS A 97 -5.89 3.38 -0.66
CA CYS A 97 -5.67 3.05 0.75
C CYS A 97 -4.68 1.89 0.95
N LYS A 98 -3.64 1.79 0.12
CA LYS A 98 -2.55 0.81 0.29
C LYS A 98 -1.77 1.12 1.57
N PRO A 99 -1.32 0.09 2.30
CA PRO A 99 -0.52 0.29 3.51
C PRO A 99 0.81 0.98 3.18
N GLY A 100 1.15 2.05 3.91
CA GLY A 100 2.41 2.77 3.77
C GLY A 100 2.40 3.86 2.68
N ALA A 101 1.43 3.87 1.77
CA ALA A 101 1.38 4.83 0.66
C ALA A 101 1.11 6.25 1.16
N ALA A 102 0.07 6.44 1.98
CA ALA A 102 -0.28 7.75 2.52
C ALA A 102 0.82 8.27 3.46
N GLU A 103 1.44 7.41 4.26
CA GLU A 103 2.53 7.80 5.15
C GLU A 103 3.77 8.23 4.38
N LEU A 104 4.10 7.54 3.28
CA LEU A 104 5.20 7.94 2.40
C LEU A 104 4.88 9.25 1.67
N LEU A 105 3.66 9.38 1.15
CA LEU A 105 3.18 10.61 0.50
C LEU A 105 3.38 11.83 1.40
N VAL A 106 2.90 11.77 2.64
CA VAL A 106 2.99 12.90 3.58
C VAL A 106 4.45 13.24 3.89
N GLN A 107 5.34 12.25 3.97
CA GLN A 107 6.78 12.48 4.16
C GLN A 107 7.42 13.16 2.94
N GLU A 108 7.04 12.78 1.73
CA GLU A 108 7.50 13.43 0.51
C GLU A 108 6.98 14.87 0.42
N ILE A 109 5.70 15.10 0.73
CA ILE A 109 5.10 16.44 0.79
C ILE A 109 5.82 17.31 1.83
N TYR A 110 6.07 16.78 3.04
CA TYR A 110 6.83 17.49 4.06
C TYR A 110 8.22 17.90 3.56
N THR A 111 8.94 16.94 2.94
CA THR A 111 10.29 17.17 2.44
C THR A 111 10.28 18.24 1.35
N PHE A 112 9.28 18.20 0.46
CA PHE A 112 9.10 19.18 -0.59
C PHE A 112 8.78 20.58 -0.04
N LEU A 113 7.79 20.71 0.84
CA LEU A 113 7.31 22.01 1.33
C LEU A 113 8.25 22.68 2.34
N THR A 114 8.99 21.89 3.12
CA THR A 114 9.88 22.41 4.18
C THR A 114 11.36 22.38 3.80
N ASN A 115 11.70 21.71 2.69
CA ASN A 115 13.08 21.45 2.25
C ASN A 115 13.93 20.73 3.32
N ARG A 116 13.29 19.99 4.25
CA ARG A 116 13.94 19.21 5.31
C ARG A 116 13.90 17.73 4.96
N ARG A 117 15.06 17.08 4.96
CA ARG A 117 15.15 15.64 4.66
C ARG A 117 14.84 14.79 5.88
N ILE A 118 13.97 13.80 5.71
CA ILE A 118 13.70 12.77 6.71
C ILE A 118 14.59 11.55 6.39
N GLN A 119 15.41 11.11 7.36
CA GLN A 119 16.30 9.94 7.18
C GLN A 119 15.54 8.61 6.98
N THR A 120 14.24 8.60 7.25
CA THR A 120 13.35 7.43 7.23
C THR A 120 12.79 7.11 5.84
N ILE A 121 13.10 7.87 4.78
CA ILE A 121 12.76 7.48 3.41
C ILE A 121 13.70 6.32 3.00
N GLN A 122 13.56 5.16 3.66
CA GLN A 122 13.83 3.90 3.01
C GLN A 122 12.83 3.88 1.87
N ARG A 123 13.33 4.01 0.64
CA ARG A 123 12.59 3.80 -0.59
C ARG A 123 12.20 2.31 -0.62
N VAL A 124 11.26 1.93 0.23
CA VAL A 124 10.78 0.55 0.38
C VAL A 124 10.26 0.14 -0.98
N GLU A 125 10.69 -1.04 -1.44
CA GLU A 125 10.42 -1.58 -2.77
C GLU A 125 9.01 -1.24 -3.26
N GLN A 126 8.98 -0.58 -4.42
CA GLN A 126 7.95 0.25 -5.05
C GLN A 126 6.55 -0.36 -5.28
N GLY A 127 6.24 -1.53 -4.73
CA GLY A 127 5.02 -2.24 -5.09
C GLY A 127 3.78 -1.94 -4.24
N PHE A 128 3.91 -1.30 -3.08
CA PHE A 128 2.86 -1.27 -2.03
C PHE A 128 2.18 -2.65 -1.86
N THR A 129 2.99 -3.70 -1.96
CA THR A 129 2.58 -5.10 -1.94
C THR A 129 2.98 -5.72 -0.60
N ASP A 130 2.37 -6.85 -0.27
CA ASP A 130 2.74 -7.62 0.91
C ASP A 130 4.03 -8.45 0.73
N LYS A 131 4.74 -8.28 -0.40
CA LYS A 131 5.92 -9.08 -0.78
C LYS A 131 6.97 -9.16 0.33
N ALA A 132 7.41 -8.02 0.85
CA ALA A 132 8.45 -7.99 1.89
C ALA A 132 8.03 -8.75 3.16
N TYR A 133 6.73 -8.77 3.47
CA TYR A 133 6.20 -9.56 4.58
C TYR A 133 6.16 -11.06 4.23
N GLN A 134 5.69 -11.42 3.03
CA GLN A 134 5.63 -12.82 2.57
C GLN A 134 7.02 -13.46 2.48
N ASP A 135 8.04 -12.71 2.05
CA ASP A 135 9.41 -13.21 1.90
C ASP A 135 10.04 -13.58 3.26
N GLN A 136 9.58 -12.96 4.36
CA GLN A 136 10.02 -13.27 5.73
C GLN A 136 9.30 -14.48 6.35
N LEU A 137 8.19 -14.93 5.75
CA LEU A 137 7.41 -16.04 6.26
C LEU A 137 7.96 -17.39 5.79
N PRO A 138 7.89 -18.45 6.63
CA PRO A 138 8.17 -19.80 6.20
C PRO A 138 7.11 -20.28 5.19
N MET A 139 7.50 -21.19 4.29
CA MET A 139 6.67 -21.70 3.17
C MET A 139 5.24 -22.06 3.58
N VAL A 140 5.06 -22.75 4.71
CA VAL A 140 3.75 -23.22 5.19
C VAL A 140 2.82 -22.09 5.66
N ALA A 141 3.37 -20.92 5.99
CA ALA A 141 2.62 -19.77 6.49
C ALA A 141 2.35 -18.68 5.44
N ARG A 142 2.91 -18.82 4.23
CA ARG A 142 2.73 -17.87 3.14
C ARG A 142 1.29 -17.86 2.62
N ALA A 143 0.89 -16.73 2.04
CA ALA A 143 -0.46 -16.55 1.50
C ALA A 143 -0.84 -17.61 0.45
N THR A 144 -2.11 -17.97 0.40
CA THR A 144 -2.67 -18.68 -0.75
C THR A 144 -2.90 -17.71 -1.92
N ALA A 145 -3.13 -18.21 -3.13
CA ALA A 145 -3.37 -17.35 -4.29
C ALA A 145 -4.55 -16.39 -4.08
N SER A 146 -5.63 -16.85 -3.45
CA SER A 146 -6.80 -16.01 -3.14
C SER A 146 -6.48 -14.92 -2.11
N VAL A 147 -5.65 -15.22 -1.10
CA VAL A 147 -5.21 -14.25 -0.10
C VAL A 147 -4.23 -13.24 -0.72
N ALA A 148 -3.34 -13.68 -1.61
CA ALA A 148 -2.41 -12.82 -2.33
C ALA A 148 -3.16 -11.80 -3.20
N ILE A 149 -4.20 -12.22 -3.93
CA ILE A 149 -5.03 -11.29 -4.71
C ILE A 149 -5.68 -10.25 -3.80
N LYS A 150 -6.33 -10.68 -2.71
CA LYS A 150 -7.04 -9.79 -1.79
C LYS A 150 -6.14 -8.76 -1.11
N SER A 151 -4.90 -9.13 -0.80
CA SER A 151 -3.94 -8.25 -0.12
C SER A 151 -3.23 -7.29 -1.07
N ASN A 152 -3.09 -7.65 -2.35
CA ASN A 152 -2.33 -6.88 -3.33
C ASN A 152 -3.18 -6.10 -4.33
N LEU A 153 -4.48 -6.39 -4.46
CA LEU A 153 -5.39 -5.70 -5.37
C LEU A 153 -6.67 -5.31 -4.64
N SER A 154 -6.88 -4.01 -4.44
CA SER A 154 -8.07 -3.47 -3.82
C SER A 154 -9.24 -3.42 -4.79
N LEU A 155 -10.46 -3.49 -4.26
CA LEU A 155 -11.67 -3.35 -5.06
C LEU A 155 -11.73 -1.98 -5.77
N SER A 156 -11.24 -0.91 -5.12
CA SER A 156 -11.24 0.42 -5.72
C SER A 156 -10.28 0.52 -6.92
N GLU A 157 -9.16 -0.20 -6.94
CA GLU A 157 -8.28 -0.27 -8.13
C GLU A 157 -8.98 -0.94 -9.31
N VAL A 158 -9.74 -2.01 -9.05
CA VAL A 158 -10.49 -2.72 -10.09
C VAL A 158 -11.61 -1.86 -10.66
N ILE A 159 -12.29 -1.08 -9.81
CA ILE A 159 -13.35 -0.16 -10.25
C ILE A 159 -12.75 1.06 -10.98
N ALA A 160 -11.58 1.55 -10.55
CA ALA A 160 -10.90 2.68 -11.17
C ALA A 160 -10.39 2.38 -12.58
N GLU A 161 -10.00 1.12 -12.84
CA GLU A 161 -9.55 0.65 -14.15
C GLU A 161 -10.72 -0.03 -14.90
N PRO A 162 -11.39 0.65 -15.85
CA PRO A 162 -12.52 0.06 -16.58
C PRO A 162 -12.09 -1.07 -17.53
N ASN A 163 -10.81 -1.14 -17.90
CA ASN A 163 -10.34 -2.17 -18.82
C ASN A 163 -10.21 -3.54 -18.12
N ILE A 164 -11.10 -4.46 -18.50
CA ILE A 164 -11.16 -5.83 -17.97
C ILE A 164 -9.85 -6.59 -18.22
N ILE A 165 -9.23 -6.40 -19.39
CA ILE A 165 -7.98 -7.09 -19.76
C ILE A 165 -6.83 -6.62 -18.87
N SER A 166 -6.75 -5.31 -18.61
CA SER A 166 -5.75 -4.75 -17.68
C SER A 166 -5.91 -5.34 -16.28
N ASN A 167 -7.14 -5.43 -15.78
CA ASN A 167 -7.42 -6.04 -14.48
C ASN A 167 -7.10 -7.54 -14.44
N GLN A 168 -7.37 -8.28 -15.52
CA GLN A 168 -6.98 -9.68 -15.66
C GLN A 168 -5.45 -9.85 -15.61
N HIS A 169 -4.70 -9.00 -16.32
CA HIS A 169 -3.24 -9.01 -16.26
C HIS A 169 -2.70 -8.72 -14.86
N LYS A 170 -3.29 -7.76 -14.12
CA LYS A 170 -2.93 -7.49 -12.71
C LYS A 170 -3.12 -8.75 -11.84
N VAL A 171 -4.26 -9.43 -11.97
CA VAL A 171 -4.55 -10.67 -11.23
C VAL A 171 -3.57 -11.79 -11.61
N LEU A 172 -3.32 -11.99 -12.90
CA LEU A 172 -2.38 -13.01 -13.39
C LEU A 172 -0.95 -12.76 -12.90
N ALA A 173 -0.50 -11.51 -12.89
CA ALA A 173 0.81 -11.14 -12.36
C ALA A 173 0.97 -11.53 -10.88
N ILE A 174 -0.07 -11.31 -10.07
CA ILE A 174 -0.08 -11.72 -8.64
C ILE A 174 0.00 -13.24 -8.52
N ILE A 175 -0.75 -13.99 -9.34
CA ILE A 175 -0.77 -15.46 -9.31
C ILE A 175 0.58 -16.02 -9.75
N HIS A 176 1.14 -15.54 -10.86
CA HIS A 176 2.42 -16.01 -11.38
C HIS A 176 3.54 -15.82 -10.37
N ARG A 177 3.63 -14.63 -9.78
CA ARG A 177 4.57 -14.34 -8.68
C ARG A 177 4.45 -15.36 -7.55
N GLN A 178 3.23 -15.68 -7.13
CA GLN A 178 3.01 -16.64 -6.05
C GLN A 178 3.43 -18.07 -6.41
N ILE A 179 3.23 -18.46 -7.67
CA ILE A 179 3.63 -19.78 -8.17
C ILE A 179 5.16 -19.89 -8.23
N GLU A 180 5.83 -18.86 -8.75
CA GLU A 180 7.28 -18.79 -8.85
C GLU A 180 7.94 -18.86 -7.48
N GLN A 181 7.49 -18.05 -6.51
CA GLN A 181 7.99 -18.09 -5.15
C GLN A 181 7.88 -19.50 -4.54
N ARG A 182 6.73 -20.18 -4.72
CA ARG A 182 6.57 -21.56 -4.20
C ARG A 182 7.40 -22.60 -4.94
N ARG A 183 7.74 -22.38 -6.22
CA ARG A 183 8.66 -23.25 -6.96
C ARG A 183 10.09 -23.09 -6.46
N GLU A 184 10.53 -21.87 -6.24
CA GLU A 184 11.87 -21.56 -5.73
C GLU A 184 12.08 -22.18 -4.34
N GLU A 185 11.11 -22.03 -3.44
CA GLU A 185 11.18 -22.61 -2.09
C GLU A 185 11.30 -24.14 -2.09
N ARG A 186 10.58 -24.84 -2.98
CA ARG A 186 10.67 -26.32 -3.09
C ARG A 186 12.04 -26.78 -3.57
N THR A 187 12.69 -25.96 -4.40
CA THR A 187 14.05 -26.23 -4.87
C THR A 187 15.07 -26.02 -3.73
N GLN A 188 14.82 -25.07 -2.84
CA GLN A 188 15.69 -24.71 -1.71
C GLN A 188 15.54 -25.66 -0.51
N ASP A 189 14.35 -26.20 -0.24
CA ASP A 189 14.11 -27.18 0.83
C ASP A 189 13.26 -28.39 0.37
N PRO A 190 13.90 -29.45 -0.15
CA PRO A 190 13.23 -30.67 -0.58
C PRO A 190 12.67 -31.51 0.58
N SER A 191 13.18 -31.31 1.80
CA SER A 191 12.94 -32.20 2.94
C SER A 191 11.60 -31.95 3.65
N SER A 192 11.09 -30.72 3.60
CA SER A 192 9.84 -30.30 4.23
C SER A 192 8.58 -30.92 3.60
N VAL A 193 8.64 -31.34 2.33
CA VAL A 193 7.47 -31.92 1.61
C VAL A 193 7.21 -33.38 2.02
N ALA A 194 8.24 -34.12 2.40
CA ALA A 194 8.13 -35.55 2.74
C ALA A 194 7.40 -35.81 4.07
N SER A 195 7.39 -34.84 4.98
CA SER A 195 6.78 -34.97 6.31
C SER A 195 5.25 -34.85 6.30
N GLY A 196 4.67 -34.13 5.32
CA GLY A 196 3.22 -33.93 5.21
C GLY A 196 2.45 -35.09 4.57
N ILE A 197 3.12 -35.95 3.80
CA ILE A 197 2.49 -37.09 3.11
C ILE A 197 2.42 -38.32 4.03
N ARG A 198 3.36 -38.49 4.98
CA ARG A 198 3.38 -39.66 5.87
C ARG A 198 2.31 -39.69 6.97
N SER A 199 1.66 -38.57 7.28
CA SER A 199 0.66 -38.54 8.37
C SER A 199 -0.79 -38.78 7.93
N LYS A 200 -1.07 -38.97 6.64
CA LYS A 200 -2.45 -39.22 6.14
C LYS A 200 -2.70 -40.61 5.54
N CYS A 201 -1.70 -41.50 5.55
CA CYS A 201 -1.83 -42.84 4.98
C CYS A 201 -1.37 -43.95 5.94
N THR A 202 -1.93 -44.01 7.16
CA THR A 202 -1.91 -45.24 7.99
C THR A 202 -3.12 -45.24 8.93
N ALA A 203 -4.32 -45.40 8.40
CA ALA A 203 -5.50 -45.75 9.20
C ALA A 203 -6.57 -46.37 8.31
N ASP A 204 -6.33 -47.59 7.79
CA ASP A 204 -7.39 -48.59 7.66
C ASP A 204 -6.84 -49.97 7.23
N ILE A 205 -6.28 -50.77 8.15
CA ILE A 205 -6.25 -52.24 8.02
C ILE A 205 -6.25 -52.84 9.44
N GLY A 206 -7.30 -53.58 9.78
CA GLY A 206 -7.42 -54.39 11.01
C GLY A 206 -8.75 -54.09 11.72
N GLY A 207 -9.84 -54.80 11.47
CA GLY A 207 -9.99 -56.24 11.63
C GLY A 207 -10.71 -56.51 12.95
N LYS A 208 -11.98 -56.92 12.90
CA LYS A 208 -12.66 -57.62 13.99
C LYS A 208 -13.57 -58.70 13.42
N LEU A 209 -13.31 -59.91 13.94
CA LEU A 209 -14.15 -61.10 13.93
C LEU A 209 -15.58 -60.82 14.39
#